data_AF-A0A0Q9MXU6-F1
#
_entry.id   AF-A0A0Q9MXU6-F1
#
_cell.length_a   1.000
_cell.length_b   1.000
_cell.length_c   1.000
_cell.angle_alpha   90.00
_cell.angle_beta   90.00
_cell.angle_gamma   90.00
#
_symmetry.space_group_name_H-M   'P 1'
#
loop_
_entity.id
_entity.type
_entity.pdbx_description
1 polymer ?
#
loop_
_entity_poly.entity_id
_entity_poly.type
_entity_poly.pdbx_seq_one_letter_code
_entity_poly.pdbx_strand_id
1 'polypeptide(L)'
;MVDQDMADDFEGIVDLIAGTEDIKSVLDGLTGFAAASMTSTTGVPIECAVTLHRRKRTATIGGSSGRAAVLDRIEQTLGDGPCVEALESGVPVLLGDVSSDLRWPEYRSALSAAGVASALGIPMKMNDDAGAVLDFFAPSTGCFTEQAVSDGLRFAEMAGKALRLAVRIVAAEQRAEHLKSAMDTRTAIDLACGIIMAQNNCSKDAAFGLLSNASSTRNQKLNELAETLVDRFSGPGTAEAHFDD
;
A
#
# COMPACT_ATOMS: atom_id res chain seq x y z
N MET A 1 13.83 2.81 30.22
CA MET A 1 14.53 2.18 29.10
C MET A 1 13.51 1.69 28.08
N VAL A 2 12.65 0.72 28.43
CA VAL A 2 11.56 0.23 27.55
C VAL A 2 10.64 1.34 26.98
N ASP A 3 10.23 2.32 27.80
CA ASP A 3 9.39 3.44 27.32
C ASP A 3 10.09 4.40 26.35
N GLN A 4 11.43 4.45 26.40
CA GLN A 4 12.23 5.36 25.59
C GLN A 4 12.54 4.71 24.23
N ASP A 5 12.93 3.42 24.23
CA ASP A 5 13.09 2.64 23.00
C ASP A 5 11.78 2.56 22.20
N MET A 6 10.64 2.45 22.90
CA MET A 6 9.31 2.45 22.28
C MET A 6 8.92 3.80 21.66
N ALA A 7 9.33 4.91 22.30
CA ALA A 7 9.09 6.25 21.77
C ALA A 7 9.95 6.51 20.53
N ASP A 8 11.21 6.07 20.56
CA ASP A 8 12.15 6.18 19.43
C ASP A 8 11.67 5.32 18.24
N ASP A 9 11.19 4.09 18.49
CA ASP A 9 10.56 3.24 17.47
C ASP A 9 9.33 3.93 16.86
N PHE A 10 8.49 4.57 17.68
CA PHE A 10 7.30 5.27 17.20
C PHE A 10 7.64 6.53 16.38
N GLU A 11 8.62 7.33 16.82
CA GLU A 11 9.08 8.51 16.09
C GLU A 11 9.68 8.11 14.73
N GLY A 12 10.50 7.06 14.71
CA GLY A 12 11.02 6.49 13.45
C GLY A 12 9.93 6.00 12.49
N ILE A 13 8.85 5.42 13.01
CA ILE A 13 7.69 5.02 12.21
C ILE A 13 6.95 6.23 11.64
N VAL A 14 6.77 7.29 12.42
CA VAL A 14 6.08 8.51 11.97
C VAL A 14 6.88 9.23 10.88
N ASP A 15 8.20 9.35 11.06
CA ASP A 15 9.09 9.97 10.07
C ASP A 15 9.10 9.18 8.76
N LEU A 16 9.09 7.84 8.84
CA LEU A 16 8.97 6.99 7.66
C LEU A 16 7.67 7.27 6.88
N ILE A 17 6.54 7.38 7.58
CA ILE A 17 5.24 7.66 6.94
C ILE A 17 5.23 9.06 6.34
N ALA A 18 5.84 10.04 6.98
CA ALA A 18 5.91 11.41 6.48
C ALA A 18 6.79 11.54 5.22
N GLY A 19 7.79 10.66 5.05
CA GLY A 19 8.74 10.70 3.94
C GLY A 19 8.46 9.77 2.76
N THR A 20 7.39 8.96 2.80
CA THR A 20 7.14 7.91 1.80
C THR A 20 5.93 8.20 0.91
N GLU A 21 6.11 8.01 -0.40
CA GLU A 21 5.06 8.25 -1.41
C GLU A 21 4.19 7.01 -1.66
N ASP A 22 4.63 5.82 -1.23
CA ASP A 22 3.88 4.58 -1.44
C ASP A 22 3.77 3.70 -0.18
N ILE A 23 2.70 2.90 -0.17
CA ILE A 23 2.37 2.03 0.96
C ILE A 23 3.40 0.91 1.16
N LYS A 24 4.12 0.49 0.11
CA LYS A 24 5.10 -0.60 0.22
C LYS A 24 6.31 -0.12 1.01
N SER A 25 6.81 1.09 0.76
CA SER A 25 7.92 1.66 1.52
C SER A 25 7.59 1.80 3.01
N VAL A 26 6.35 2.17 3.34
CA VAL A 26 5.87 2.17 4.73
C VAL A 26 5.94 0.78 5.35
N LEU A 27 5.46 -0.26 4.63
CA LEU A 27 5.49 -1.64 5.12
C LEU A 27 6.93 -2.16 5.28
N ASP A 28 7.82 -1.90 4.32
CA ASP A 28 9.23 -2.30 4.39
C ASP A 28 9.90 -1.69 5.63
N GLY A 29 9.74 -0.38 5.86
CA GLY A 29 10.34 0.25 7.03
C GLY A 29 9.73 -0.23 8.36
N LEU A 30 8.40 -0.41 8.43
CA LEU A 30 7.73 -1.01 9.60
C LEU A 30 8.32 -2.38 9.93
N THR A 31 8.51 -3.25 8.94
CA THR A 31 9.11 -4.57 9.15
C THR A 31 10.58 -4.49 9.56
N GLY A 32 11.33 -3.49 9.07
CA GLY A 32 12.69 -3.22 9.50
C GLY A 32 12.78 -2.91 11.00
N PHE A 33 11.93 -1.99 11.48
CA PHE A 33 11.85 -1.67 12.91
C PHE A 33 11.37 -2.86 13.75
N ALA A 34 10.33 -3.57 13.29
CA ALA A 34 9.81 -4.76 13.97
C ALA A 34 10.90 -5.84 14.16
N ALA A 35 11.64 -6.12 13.09
CA ALA A 35 12.73 -7.09 13.10
C ALA A 35 13.87 -6.66 14.04
N ALA A 36 14.26 -5.38 14.04
CA ALA A 36 15.30 -4.85 14.91
C ALA A 36 14.92 -4.88 16.40
N SER A 37 13.67 -4.48 16.71
CA SER A 37 13.12 -4.51 18.06
C SER A 37 13.06 -5.96 18.59
N MET A 38 12.51 -6.89 17.80
CA MET A 38 12.45 -8.31 18.17
C MET A 38 13.84 -8.96 18.28
N THR A 39 14.79 -8.58 17.42
CA THR A 39 16.19 -9.03 17.51
C THR A 39 16.82 -8.59 18.83
N SER A 40 16.57 -7.35 19.26
CA SER A 40 17.09 -6.82 20.52
C SER A 40 16.51 -7.57 21.73
N THR A 41 15.21 -7.88 21.72
CA THR A 41 14.56 -8.64 22.80
C THR A 41 15.01 -10.10 22.85
N THR A 42 15.20 -10.75 21.70
CA THR A 42 15.51 -12.19 21.64
C THR A 42 17.01 -12.50 21.68
N GLY A 43 17.87 -11.54 21.34
CA GLY A 43 19.31 -11.74 21.18
C GLY A 43 19.70 -12.58 19.96
N VAL A 44 18.76 -12.89 19.08
CA VAL A 44 18.95 -13.68 17.86
C VAL A 44 18.50 -12.86 16.66
N PRO A 45 19.17 -12.95 15.49
CA PRO A 45 18.70 -12.24 14.30
C PRO A 45 17.29 -12.70 13.89
N ILE A 46 16.34 -11.76 13.96
CA ILE A 46 14.95 -11.95 13.54
C ILE A 46 14.73 -11.22 12.22
N GLU A 47 14.00 -11.85 11.31
CA GLU A 47 13.45 -11.18 10.14
C GLU A 47 11.94 -11.00 10.29
N CYS A 48 11.38 -10.01 9.63
CA CYS A 48 9.95 -9.72 9.69
C CYS A 48 9.38 -9.45 8.30
N ALA A 49 8.15 -9.92 8.07
CA ALA A 49 7.34 -9.56 6.93
C ALA A 49 5.97 -9.04 7.40
N VAL A 50 5.27 -8.36 6.51
CA VAL A 50 3.88 -7.93 6.75
C VAL A 50 3.11 -8.04 5.46
N THR A 51 1.92 -8.65 5.52
CA THR A 51 0.93 -8.55 4.45
C THR A 51 -0.17 -7.58 4.86
N LEU A 52 -0.47 -6.61 4.00
CA LEU A 52 -1.63 -5.73 4.10
C LEU A 52 -2.72 -6.16 3.11
N HIS A 53 -3.81 -6.70 3.64
CA HIS A 53 -5.05 -6.98 2.89
C HIS A 53 -5.97 -5.77 2.92
N ARG A 54 -6.50 -5.39 1.76
CA ARG A 54 -7.46 -4.29 1.61
C ARG A 54 -8.59 -4.71 0.68
N ARG A 55 -9.82 -4.36 1.03
CA ARG A 55 -11.00 -4.67 0.20
C ARG A 55 -10.83 -4.18 -1.24
N LYS A 56 -11.07 -5.06 -2.22
CA LYS A 56 -10.96 -4.78 -3.67
C LYS A 56 -9.58 -4.30 -4.13
N ARG A 57 -8.52 -4.62 -3.40
CA ARG A 57 -7.13 -4.35 -3.80
C ARG A 57 -6.30 -5.63 -3.66
N THR A 58 -5.28 -5.77 -4.50
CA THR A 58 -4.27 -6.81 -4.31
C THR A 58 -3.55 -6.58 -2.98
N ALA A 59 -3.29 -7.67 -2.26
CA ALA A 59 -2.50 -7.62 -1.03
C ALA A 59 -1.12 -7.02 -1.31
N THR A 60 -0.60 -6.23 -0.37
CA THR A 60 0.73 -5.63 -0.47
C THR A 60 1.62 -6.23 0.60
N ILE A 61 2.79 -6.74 0.20
CA ILE A 61 3.76 -7.37 1.10
C ILE A 61 4.94 -6.43 1.27
N GLY A 62 5.31 -6.17 2.52
CA GLY A 62 6.60 -5.59 2.90
C GLY A 62 7.45 -6.60 3.67
N GLY A 63 8.76 -6.38 3.68
CA GLY A 63 9.65 -7.25 4.45
C GLY A 63 10.98 -6.60 4.80
N SER A 64 11.50 -6.95 5.98
CA SER A 64 12.80 -6.49 6.47
C SER A 64 13.95 -7.05 5.62
N SER A 65 13.67 -8.10 4.86
CA SER A 65 14.55 -8.66 3.84
C SER A 65 13.75 -9.23 2.68
N GLY A 66 14.42 -9.44 1.55
CA GLY A 66 13.83 -10.15 0.41
C GLY A 66 13.42 -11.58 0.75
N ARG A 67 14.13 -12.25 1.67
CA ARG A 67 13.79 -13.60 2.14
C ARG A 67 12.47 -13.60 2.92
N ALA A 68 12.31 -12.69 3.87
CA ALA A 68 11.10 -12.57 4.68
C ALA A 68 9.86 -12.34 3.80
N ALA A 69 9.94 -11.42 2.84
CA ALA A 69 8.84 -11.14 1.91
C ALA A 69 8.52 -12.32 0.98
N VAL A 70 9.47 -13.22 0.71
CA VAL A 70 9.23 -14.45 -0.04
C VAL A 70 8.54 -15.51 0.82
N LEU A 71 8.96 -15.66 2.08
CA LEU A 71 8.34 -16.62 3.01
C LEU A 71 6.86 -16.28 3.27
N ASP A 72 6.57 -15.04 3.60
CA ASP A 72 5.20 -14.57 3.79
C ASP A 72 4.36 -14.73 2.50
N ARG A 73 4.93 -14.45 1.31
CA ARG A 73 4.25 -14.72 0.03
C ARG A 73 3.92 -16.20 -0.17
N ILE A 74 4.82 -17.10 0.21
CA ILE A 74 4.55 -18.55 0.13
C ILE A 74 3.35 -18.89 1.00
N GLU A 75 3.33 -18.40 2.23
CA GLU A 75 2.20 -18.62 3.15
C GLU A 75 0.88 -18.09 2.57
N GLN A 76 0.88 -16.85 2.07
CA GLN A 76 -0.31 -16.25 1.45
C GLN A 76 -0.76 -17.02 0.20
N THR A 77 0.16 -17.66 -0.52
CA THR A 77 -0.14 -18.47 -1.72
C THR A 77 -0.74 -19.82 -1.34
N LEU A 78 -0.21 -20.45 -0.28
CA LEU A 78 -0.75 -21.68 0.28
C LEU A 78 -2.12 -21.45 0.93
N GLY A 79 -2.34 -20.25 1.48
CA GLY A 79 -3.53 -19.91 2.24
C GLY A 79 -3.59 -20.64 3.58
N ASP A 80 -2.44 -21.06 4.10
CA ASP A 80 -2.35 -21.86 5.33
C ASP A 80 -1.00 -21.60 6.03
N GLY A 81 -1.06 -21.23 7.32
CA GLY A 81 0.10 -20.88 8.12
C GLY A 81 -0.23 -20.01 9.35
N PRO A 82 0.77 -19.69 10.20
CA PRO A 82 0.61 -18.86 11.39
C PRO A 82 0.04 -17.47 11.12
N CYS A 83 0.51 -16.77 10.07
CA CYS A 83 0.04 -15.45 9.67
C CYS A 83 -1.41 -15.51 9.18
N VAL A 84 -1.77 -16.52 8.40
CA VAL A 84 -3.15 -16.72 7.93
C VAL A 84 -4.08 -17.00 9.11
N GLU A 85 -3.72 -17.93 10.00
CA GLU A 85 -4.50 -18.24 11.20
C GLU A 85 -4.61 -17.03 12.15
N ALA A 86 -3.53 -16.25 12.31
CA ALA A 86 -3.53 -15.03 13.11
C ALA A 86 -4.45 -13.95 12.53
N LEU A 87 -4.51 -13.83 11.20
CA LEU A 87 -5.41 -12.90 10.52
C LEU A 87 -6.89 -13.27 10.77
N GLU A 88 -7.21 -14.56 10.71
CA GLU A 88 -8.59 -15.06 10.91
C GLU A 88 -9.03 -15.01 12.37
N SER A 89 -8.17 -15.45 13.28
CA SER A 89 -8.47 -15.55 14.72
C SER A 89 -8.35 -14.21 15.46
N GLY A 90 -7.56 -13.27 14.92
CA GLY A 90 -7.27 -11.99 15.56
C GLY A 90 -6.38 -12.10 16.81
N VAL A 91 -5.72 -13.25 17.02
CA VAL A 91 -4.76 -13.46 18.11
C VAL A 91 -3.40 -13.89 17.59
N PRO A 92 -2.29 -13.70 18.34
CA PRO A 92 -0.98 -14.18 17.93
C PRO A 92 -0.94 -15.70 17.78
N VAL A 93 -0.25 -16.17 16.75
CA VAL A 93 -0.09 -17.60 16.46
C VAL A 93 1.40 -17.93 16.39
N LEU A 94 1.84 -18.83 17.27
CA LEU A 94 3.22 -19.27 17.38
C LEU A 94 3.41 -20.64 16.72
N LEU A 95 4.38 -20.71 15.81
CA LEU A 95 5.02 -21.94 15.34
C LEU A 95 6.37 -22.06 16.05
N GLY A 96 6.36 -22.67 17.25
CA GLY A 96 7.53 -22.66 18.15
C GLY A 96 8.69 -23.54 17.70
N ASP A 97 8.40 -24.57 16.90
CA ASP A 97 9.39 -25.48 16.33
C ASP A 97 8.86 -26.07 15.01
N VAL A 98 9.47 -25.62 13.90
CA VAL A 98 9.15 -26.05 12.54
C VAL A 98 9.40 -27.56 12.35
N SER A 99 10.21 -28.22 13.17
CA SER A 99 10.48 -29.66 13.03
C SER A 99 9.44 -30.56 13.70
N SER A 100 8.78 -30.09 14.77
CA SER A 100 7.90 -30.93 15.59
C SER A 100 6.40 -30.56 15.51
N ASP A 101 6.04 -29.31 15.22
CA ASP A 101 4.64 -28.88 15.16
C ASP A 101 3.95 -29.34 13.87
N LEU A 102 3.00 -30.27 13.93
CA LEU A 102 2.40 -30.89 12.74
C LEU A 102 1.47 -29.99 11.90
N ARG A 103 1.17 -28.76 12.34
CA ARG A 103 0.33 -27.81 11.60
C ARG A 103 1.06 -27.28 10.36
N TRP A 104 0.33 -26.96 9.29
CA TRP A 104 0.87 -26.35 8.06
C TRP A 104 2.02 -27.11 7.38
N PRO A 105 1.85 -28.40 6.98
CA PRO A 105 2.96 -29.24 6.50
C PRO A 105 3.72 -28.66 5.30
N GLU A 106 3.01 -28.08 4.34
CA GLU A 106 3.61 -27.50 3.13
C GLU A 106 4.42 -26.24 3.48
N TYR A 107 3.87 -25.35 4.30
CA TYR A 107 4.55 -24.13 4.72
C TYR A 107 5.79 -24.43 5.56
N ARG A 108 5.70 -25.39 6.49
CA ARG A 108 6.84 -25.86 7.28
C ARG A 108 7.98 -26.38 6.42
N SER A 109 7.68 -27.09 5.34
CA SER A 109 8.70 -27.54 4.40
C SER A 109 9.45 -26.37 3.77
N ALA A 110 8.73 -25.29 3.41
CA ALA A 110 9.34 -24.07 2.88
C ALA A 110 10.20 -23.34 3.92
N LEU A 111 9.69 -23.20 5.15
CA LEU A 111 10.43 -22.59 6.27
C LEU A 111 11.71 -23.38 6.58
N SER A 112 11.62 -24.70 6.67
CA SER A 112 12.77 -25.57 6.93
C SER A 112 13.82 -25.48 5.82
N ALA A 113 13.39 -25.50 4.55
CA ALA A 113 14.29 -25.32 3.40
C ALA A 113 14.99 -23.95 3.40
N ALA A 114 14.33 -22.93 3.97
CA ALA A 114 14.89 -21.59 4.11
C ALA A 114 15.73 -21.41 5.39
N GLY A 115 15.87 -22.43 6.24
CA GLY A 115 16.62 -22.35 7.51
C GLY A 115 15.90 -21.59 8.62
N VAL A 116 14.57 -21.51 8.58
CA VAL A 116 13.73 -20.98 9.65
C VAL A 116 13.31 -22.13 10.57
N ALA A 117 13.51 -21.95 11.88
CA ALA A 117 13.23 -22.96 12.90
C ALA A 117 11.99 -22.63 13.74
N SER A 118 11.60 -21.36 13.82
CA SER A 118 10.33 -20.93 14.42
C SER A 118 9.78 -19.68 13.73
N ALA A 119 8.46 -19.51 13.79
CA ALA A 119 7.76 -18.35 13.23
C ALA A 119 6.66 -17.85 14.17
N LEU A 120 6.33 -16.56 14.10
CA LEU A 120 5.31 -15.92 14.94
C LEU A 120 4.51 -14.91 14.13
N GLY A 121 3.22 -15.19 13.95
CA GLY A 121 2.26 -14.23 13.37
C GLY A 121 1.60 -13.39 14.46
N ILE A 122 1.67 -12.06 14.35
CA ILE A 122 1.00 -11.11 15.27
C ILE A 122 0.05 -10.22 14.46
N PRO A 123 -1.28 -10.31 14.70
CA PRO A 123 -2.23 -9.50 13.97
C PRO A 123 -2.16 -8.04 14.42
N MET A 124 -2.26 -7.16 13.44
CA MET A 124 -2.34 -5.72 13.63
C MET A 124 -3.81 -5.28 13.56
N LYS A 125 -4.22 -4.46 14.52
CA LYS A 125 -5.58 -3.92 14.50
C LYS A 125 -5.75 -2.95 13.32
N MET A 126 -6.59 -3.30 12.37
CA MET A 126 -6.94 -2.46 11.22
C MET A 126 -8.41 -1.99 11.30
N ASN A 127 -8.85 -1.15 10.35
CA ASN A 127 -10.28 -0.84 10.23
C ASN A 127 -10.99 -2.00 9.52
N ASP A 128 -12.31 -2.12 9.65
CA ASP A 128 -13.14 -3.26 9.17
C ASP A 128 -12.92 -3.70 7.70
N ASP A 129 -12.41 -2.82 6.84
CA ASP A 129 -12.15 -3.07 5.41
C ASP A 129 -10.70 -3.50 5.09
N ALA A 130 -9.85 -3.72 6.11
CA ALA A 130 -8.45 -4.09 5.97
C ALA A 130 -7.98 -5.05 7.07
N GLY A 131 -6.93 -5.81 6.79
CA GLY A 131 -6.27 -6.70 7.73
C GLY A 131 -4.76 -6.65 7.52
N ALA A 132 -3.98 -6.81 8.59
CA ALA A 132 -2.53 -6.90 8.50
C ALA A 132 -1.99 -7.77 9.62
N VAL A 133 -0.92 -8.50 9.34
CA VAL A 133 -0.23 -9.37 10.30
C VAL A 133 1.27 -9.21 10.11
N LEU A 134 1.99 -9.02 11.22
CA LEU A 134 3.45 -9.10 11.24
C LEU A 134 3.83 -10.57 11.39
N ASP A 135 4.63 -11.09 10.48
CA ASP A 135 5.22 -12.43 10.58
C ASP A 135 6.70 -12.31 10.92
N PHE A 136 7.12 -12.95 12.00
CA PHE A 136 8.51 -12.94 12.47
C PHE A 136 9.13 -14.31 12.25
N PHE A 137 10.34 -14.35 11.70
CA PHE A 137 11.08 -15.57 11.39
C PHE A 137 12.37 -15.64 12.19
N ALA A 138 12.60 -16.76 12.88
CA ALA A 138 13.80 -17.01 13.66
C ALA A 138 14.55 -18.26 13.16
N PRO A 139 15.90 -18.25 13.17
CA PRO A 139 16.72 -19.40 12.78
C PRO A 139 16.81 -20.47 13.89
N SER A 140 16.28 -20.20 15.09
CA SER A 140 16.28 -21.11 16.24
C SER A 140 14.90 -21.25 16.88
N THR A 141 14.68 -22.35 17.59
CA THR A 141 13.47 -22.60 18.38
C THR A 141 13.53 -21.84 19.71
N GLY A 142 12.37 -21.53 20.31
CA GLY A 142 12.31 -20.95 21.65
C GLY A 142 12.71 -19.47 21.76
N CYS A 143 12.92 -18.78 20.63
CA CYS A 143 13.22 -17.34 20.60
C CYS A 143 12.01 -16.48 21.01
N PHE A 144 10.82 -16.88 20.59
CA PHE A 144 9.57 -16.19 20.88
C PHE A 144 9.06 -16.52 22.29
N THR A 145 9.78 -16.05 23.30
CA THR A 145 9.36 -16.12 24.71
C THR A 145 8.11 -15.29 24.96
N GLU A 146 7.46 -15.48 26.13
CA GLU A 146 6.31 -14.65 26.52
C GLU A 146 6.62 -13.14 26.47
N GLN A 147 7.85 -12.76 26.86
CA GLN A 147 8.30 -11.37 26.79
C GLN A 147 8.41 -10.90 25.33
N ALA A 148 9.00 -11.70 24.45
CA ALA A 148 9.11 -11.37 23.03
C ALA A 148 7.74 -11.24 22.35
N VAL A 149 6.79 -12.13 22.67
CA VAL A 149 5.41 -12.04 22.19
C VAL A 149 4.72 -10.78 22.73
N SER A 150 4.92 -10.45 24.00
CA SER A 150 4.39 -9.23 24.63
C SER A 150 4.91 -7.95 23.97
N ASP A 151 6.22 -7.89 23.69
CA ASP A 151 6.83 -6.75 23.00
C ASP A 151 6.37 -6.65 21.55
N GLY A 152 6.30 -7.78 20.84
CA GLY A 152 5.74 -7.84 19.49
C GLY A 152 4.29 -7.37 19.42
N LEU A 153 3.45 -7.72 20.41
CA LEU A 153 2.07 -7.23 20.52
C LEU A 153 2.00 -5.70 20.70
N ARG A 154 2.84 -5.14 21.58
CA ARG A 154 2.92 -3.68 21.77
C ARG A 154 3.34 -2.97 20.50
N PHE A 155 4.36 -3.50 19.83
CA PHE A 155 4.80 -2.98 18.53
C PHE A 155 3.67 -3.04 17.49
N ALA A 156 3.01 -4.19 17.35
CA ALA A 156 1.90 -4.37 16.41
C ALA A 156 0.74 -3.38 16.65
N GLU A 157 0.46 -3.02 17.90
CA GLU A 157 -0.56 -2.01 18.23
C GLU A 157 -0.18 -0.62 17.70
N MET A 158 1.07 -0.20 17.91
CA MET A 158 1.61 1.07 17.46
C MET A 158 1.73 1.12 15.94
N ALA A 159 2.37 0.11 15.34
CA ALA A 159 2.50 -0.08 13.91
C ALA A 159 1.12 -0.08 13.23
N GLY A 160 0.10 -0.69 13.86
CA GLY A 160 -1.28 -0.68 13.36
C GLY A 160 -1.87 0.72 13.32
N LYS A 161 -1.65 1.54 14.35
CA LYS A 161 -2.08 2.96 14.38
C LYS A 161 -1.44 3.74 13.23
N ALA A 162 -0.14 3.60 13.07
CA ALA A 162 0.64 4.29 12.05
C ALA A 162 0.23 3.85 10.63
N LEU A 163 0.12 2.54 10.38
CA LEU A 163 -0.28 1.99 9.10
C LEU A 163 -1.70 2.42 8.71
N ARG A 164 -2.65 2.48 9.66
CA ARG A 164 -4.00 3.01 9.40
C ARG A 164 -3.97 4.48 8.95
N LEU A 165 -3.06 5.29 9.49
CA LEU A 165 -2.88 6.68 9.07
C LEU A 165 -2.29 6.76 7.67
N ALA A 166 -1.22 6.01 7.39
CA ALA A 166 -0.60 5.94 6.07
C ALA A 166 -1.60 5.52 4.98
N VAL A 167 -2.39 4.47 5.23
CA VAL A 167 -3.45 4.03 4.30
C VAL A 167 -4.49 5.12 4.06
N ARG A 168 -4.85 5.92 5.07
CA ARG A 168 -5.81 7.02 4.92
C ARG A 168 -5.23 8.18 4.11
N ILE A 169 -3.96 8.55 4.33
CA ILE A 169 -3.26 9.61 3.61
C ILE A 169 -3.16 9.24 2.12
N VAL A 170 -2.62 8.06 1.81
CA VAL A 170 -2.50 7.58 0.41
C VAL A 170 -3.87 7.53 -0.28
N ALA A 171 -4.92 7.11 0.44
CA ALA A 171 -6.28 7.11 -0.12
C ALA A 171 -6.85 8.52 -0.33
N ALA A 172 -6.47 9.51 0.48
CA ALA A 172 -6.88 10.90 0.31
C ALA A 172 -6.16 11.55 -0.88
N GLU A 173 -4.85 11.33 -1.02
CA GLU A 173 -4.05 11.81 -2.14
C GLU A 173 -4.54 11.24 -3.48
N GLN A 174 -4.79 9.93 -3.54
CA GLN A 174 -5.36 9.30 -4.74
C GLN A 174 -6.72 9.90 -5.13
N ARG A 175 -7.58 10.23 -4.14
CA ARG A 175 -8.87 10.89 -4.42
C ARG A 175 -8.68 12.31 -4.91
N ALA A 176 -7.74 13.06 -4.33
CA ALA A 176 -7.43 14.42 -4.76
C ALA A 176 -6.91 14.44 -6.20
N GLU A 177 -6.00 13.53 -6.53
CA GLU A 177 -5.46 13.39 -7.88
C GLU A 177 -6.54 12.98 -8.90
N HIS A 178 -7.42 12.03 -8.55
CA HIS A 178 -8.55 11.67 -9.40
C HIS A 178 -9.52 12.83 -9.61
N LEU A 179 -9.81 13.63 -8.57
CA LEU A 179 -10.67 14.80 -8.70
C LEU A 179 -10.04 15.86 -9.60
N LYS A 180 -8.75 16.15 -9.39
CA LYS A 180 -7.98 17.07 -10.22
C LYS A 180 -7.99 16.63 -11.68
N SER A 181 -7.64 15.37 -11.95
CA SER A 181 -7.68 14.80 -13.30
C SER A 181 -9.06 14.89 -13.96
N ALA A 182 -10.15 14.67 -13.20
CA ALA A 182 -11.51 14.83 -13.70
C ALA A 182 -11.86 16.30 -14.02
N MET A 183 -11.37 17.26 -13.22
CA MET A 183 -11.54 18.69 -13.47
C MET A 183 -10.74 19.15 -14.69
N ASP A 184 -9.50 18.70 -14.84
CA ASP A 184 -8.65 19.01 -15.99
C ASP A 184 -9.27 18.45 -17.28
N THR A 185 -9.75 17.21 -17.23
CA THR A 185 -10.50 16.59 -18.34
C THR A 185 -11.72 17.42 -18.74
N ARG A 186 -12.52 17.87 -17.77
CA ARG A 186 -13.70 18.70 -18.04
C ARG A 186 -13.31 20.02 -18.68
N THR A 187 -12.24 20.64 -18.19
CA THR A 187 -11.73 21.91 -18.72
C THR A 187 -11.26 21.77 -20.17
N ALA A 188 -10.47 20.73 -20.47
CA ALA A 188 -10.02 20.46 -21.84
C ALA A 188 -11.21 20.22 -22.79
N ILE A 189 -12.22 19.46 -22.36
CA ILE A 189 -13.45 19.23 -23.14
C ILE A 189 -14.23 20.52 -23.37
N ASP A 190 -14.41 21.35 -22.34
CA ASP A 190 -15.14 22.61 -22.45
C ASP A 190 -14.41 23.60 -23.39
N LEU A 191 -13.08 23.68 -23.32
CA LEU A 191 -12.26 24.49 -24.23
C LEU A 191 -12.31 23.96 -25.67
N ALA A 192 -12.18 22.65 -25.87
CA ALA A 192 -12.32 22.00 -27.16
C ALA A 192 -13.70 22.28 -27.77
N CYS A 193 -14.77 22.20 -26.97
CA CYS A 193 -16.12 22.57 -27.42
C CYS A 193 -16.18 24.05 -27.80
N GLY A 194 -15.56 24.96 -27.04
CA GLY A 194 -15.46 26.38 -27.40
C GLY A 194 -14.77 26.61 -28.75
N ILE A 195 -13.67 25.90 -29.04
CA ILE A 195 -12.98 25.94 -30.33
C ILE A 195 -13.91 25.45 -31.45
N ILE A 196 -14.60 24.32 -31.24
CA ILE A 196 -15.54 23.77 -32.24
C ILE A 196 -16.72 24.70 -32.48
N MET A 197 -17.27 25.31 -31.42
CA MET A 197 -18.34 26.31 -31.51
C MET A 197 -17.91 27.48 -32.36
N ALA A 198 -16.72 28.03 -32.12
CA ALA A 198 -16.17 29.15 -32.89
C ALA A 198 -15.94 28.79 -34.37
N GLN A 199 -15.46 27.59 -34.66
CA GLN A 199 -15.18 27.14 -36.04
C GLN A 199 -16.43 26.75 -36.84
N ASN A 200 -17.43 26.16 -36.17
CA ASN A 200 -18.59 25.55 -36.83
C ASN A 200 -19.87 26.37 -36.63
N ASN A 201 -19.80 27.49 -35.90
CA ASN A 201 -20.93 28.34 -35.53
C ASN A 201 -22.12 27.52 -34.99
N CYS A 202 -21.84 26.67 -34.01
CA CYS A 202 -22.80 25.71 -33.47
C CYS A 202 -22.98 25.87 -31.96
N SER A 203 -24.05 25.29 -31.43
CA SER A 203 -24.28 25.27 -29.98
C SER A 203 -23.28 24.38 -29.26
N LYS A 204 -23.14 24.56 -27.94
CA LYS A 204 -22.29 23.72 -27.09
C LYS A 204 -22.66 22.23 -27.19
N ASP A 205 -23.94 21.91 -27.23
CA ASP A 205 -24.41 20.52 -27.33
C ASP A 205 -24.02 19.89 -28.68
N ALA A 206 -24.12 20.65 -29.77
CA ALA A 206 -23.68 20.20 -31.09
C ALA A 206 -22.15 20.00 -31.13
N ALA A 207 -21.39 20.93 -30.54
CA ALA A 207 -19.93 20.82 -30.43
C ALA A 207 -19.49 19.59 -29.62
N PHE A 208 -20.14 19.32 -28.48
CA PHE A 208 -19.86 18.12 -27.69
C PHE A 208 -20.21 16.84 -28.44
N GLY A 209 -21.32 16.83 -29.18
CA GLY A 209 -21.71 15.71 -30.05
C GLY A 209 -20.67 15.43 -31.13
N LEU A 210 -20.14 16.47 -31.78
CA LEU A 210 -19.07 16.36 -32.77
C LEU A 210 -17.79 15.78 -32.17
N LEU A 211 -17.37 16.29 -31.00
CA LEU A 211 -16.19 15.81 -30.29
C LEU A 211 -16.33 14.34 -29.86
N SER A 212 -17.52 13.96 -29.35
CA SER A 212 -17.85 12.58 -28.94
C SER A 212 -17.87 11.60 -30.12
N ASN A 213 -18.43 12.03 -31.24
CA ASN A 213 -18.43 11.24 -32.47
C ASN A 213 -17.00 11.05 -33.01
N ALA A 214 -16.19 12.11 -32.98
CA ALA A 214 -14.79 12.04 -33.40
C ALA A 214 -13.95 11.13 -32.50
N SER A 215 -14.14 11.19 -31.19
CA SER A 215 -13.51 10.28 -30.21
C SER A 215 -13.88 8.82 -30.50
N SER A 216 -15.18 8.53 -30.70
CA SER A 216 -15.66 7.18 -30.99
C SER A 216 -15.14 6.64 -32.32
N THR A 217 -15.17 7.46 -33.37
CA THR A 217 -14.70 7.07 -34.71
C THR A 217 -13.19 6.77 -34.74
N ARG A 218 -12.41 7.47 -33.91
CA ARG A 218 -10.96 7.31 -33.82
C ARG A 218 -10.51 6.32 -32.75
N ASN A 219 -11.45 5.75 -31.98
CA ASN A 219 -11.17 4.91 -30.82
C ASN A 219 -10.14 5.54 -29.86
N GLN A 220 -10.22 6.86 -29.69
CA GLN A 220 -9.37 7.65 -28.80
C GLN A 220 -10.21 8.18 -27.65
N LYS A 221 -9.65 8.26 -26.44
CA LYS A 221 -10.40 8.80 -25.31
C LYS A 221 -10.76 10.26 -25.57
N LEU A 222 -11.96 10.64 -25.15
CA LEU A 222 -12.52 11.98 -25.39
C LEU A 222 -11.64 13.09 -24.84
N ASN A 223 -11.05 12.87 -23.66
CA ASN A 223 -10.14 13.82 -23.00
C ASN A 223 -8.84 14.01 -23.79
N GLU A 224 -8.20 12.93 -24.24
CA GLU A 224 -6.97 12.99 -25.03
C GLU A 224 -7.20 13.70 -26.38
N LEU A 225 -8.37 13.48 -27.00
CA LEU A 225 -8.75 14.17 -28.21
C LEU A 225 -9.00 15.67 -27.96
N ALA A 226 -9.63 16.00 -26.83
CA ALA A 226 -9.88 17.39 -26.42
C ALA A 226 -8.56 18.14 -26.15
N GLU A 227 -7.65 17.54 -25.39
CA GLU A 227 -6.30 18.08 -25.15
C GLU A 227 -5.53 18.30 -26.45
N THR A 228 -5.52 17.28 -27.33
CA THR A 228 -4.89 17.39 -28.65
C THR A 228 -5.48 18.52 -29.49
N LEU A 229 -6.78 18.80 -29.35
CA LEU A 229 -7.42 19.92 -30.04
C LEU A 229 -6.96 21.24 -29.40
N VAL A 230 -7.03 21.37 -28.08
CA VAL A 230 -6.63 22.60 -27.37
C VAL A 230 -5.17 22.95 -27.63
N ASP A 231 -4.26 21.99 -27.58
CA ASP A 231 -2.82 22.21 -27.80
C ASP A 231 -2.50 22.77 -29.19
N ARG A 232 -3.30 22.42 -30.22
CA ARG A 232 -3.13 22.99 -31.57
C ARG A 232 -3.47 24.49 -31.63
N PHE A 233 -4.31 24.96 -30.71
CA PHE A 233 -4.76 26.35 -30.65
C PHE A 233 -4.03 27.17 -29.57
N SER A 234 -3.25 26.53 -28.71
CA SER A 234 -2.36 27.17 -27.73
C SER A 234 -1.02 27.55 -28.38
N GLY A 235 -0.96 28.70 -29.06
CA GLY A 235 0.30 29.26 -29.62
C GLY A 235 1.12 30.08 -28.59
N PRO A 236 2.42 30.36 -28.82
CA PRO A 236 3.31 31.07 -27.88
C PRO A 236 3.10 32.59 -27.77
N GLY A 237 1.97 33.12 -28.25
CA GLY A 237 1.80 34.56 -28.50
C GLY A 237 1.12 35.34 -27.38
N THR A 238 1.65 36.52 -27.07
CA THR A 238 0.93 37.59 -26.36
C THR A 238 -0.19 38.10 -27.27
N ALA A 239 -1.44 37.80 -26.93
CA ALA A 239 -2.61 38.33 -27.63
C ALA A 239 -3.09 39.62 -26.96
N GLU A 240 -3.27 40.69 -27.74
CA GLU A 240 -4.07 41.84 -27.32
C GLU A 240 -5.54 41.53 -27.57
N ALA A 241 -6.36 41.62 -26.52
CA ALA A 241 -7.79 41.38 -26.65
C ALA A 241 -8.49 42.63 -27.19
N HIS A 242 -9.06 42.53 -28.39
CA HIS A 242 -10.02 43.51 -28.92
C HIS A 242 -11.43 42.98 -28.67
N PHE A 243 -12.07 43.48 -27.61
CA PHE A 243 -13.50 43.35 -27.40
C PHE A 243 -14.14 44.69 -27.81
N ASP A 244 -14.76 44.74 -28.99
CA ASP A 244 -15.67 45.83 -29.34
C ASP A 244 -17.10 45.28 -29.19
N ASP A 245 -17.92 46.01 -28.41
CA ASP A 245 -19.35 45.73 -28.12
C ASP A 245 -20.27 45.93 -29.34
#